data_AF-B7NB21-F1
#
_entry.id   AF-B7NB21-F1
#
_cell.length_a   1.000
_cell.length_b   1.000
_cell.length_c   1.000
_cell.angle_alpha   90.00
_cell.angle_beta   90.00
_cell.angle_gamma   90.00
#
_symmetry.space_group_name_H-M   'P 1'
#
loop_
_entity.id
_entity.type
_entity.pdbx_description
1 polymer ?
#
loop_
_entity_poly.entity_id
_entity_poly.type
_entity_poly.pdbx_seq_one_letter_code
_entity_poly.pdbx_strand_id
1 'polypeptide(L)'
;MTELTKEQLIEEAKLKIAIAKCHTNSGMARVEGELFKIALASLEAEPIAWKCGENIILFNPDTVEAYAKRAEISPKPLFAAPPVPVVSEELVKAVRFYEKVKRENPPVETGAWKDAVDWVLKEACQVVNTGIKGD
;
A
#
# COMPACT_ATOMS: atom_id res chain seq x y z
N MET A 1 3.97 -22.95 21.16
CA MET A 1 3.56 -21.96 20.16
C MET A 1 4.03 -22.50 18.82
N THR A 2 3.10 -22.84 17.94
CA THR A 2 3.44 -23.19 16.54
C THR A 2 3.71 -21.90 15.79
N GLU A 3 4.91 -21.78 15.22
CA GLU A 3 5.23 -20.66 14.32
C GLU A 3 4.49 -20.86 13.00
N LEU A 4 3.82 -19.81 12.51
CA LEU A 4 3.15 -19.82 11.22
C LEU A 4 4.19 -19.64 10.12
N THR A 5 4.08 -20.43 9.04
CA THR A 5 4.96 -20.26 7.88
C THR A 5 4.57 -19.03 7.06
N LYS A 6 5.49 -18.55 6.22
CA LYS A 6 5.25 -17.42 5.31
C LYS A 6 4.05 -17.70 4.40
N GLU A 7 3.93 -18.94 3.90
CA GLU A 7 2.85 -19.38 3.02
C GLU A 7 1.50 -19.34 3.74
N GLN A 8 1.45 -19.78 5.00
CA GLN A 8 0.24 -19.71 5.82
C GLN A 8 -0.20 -18.25 6.03
N LEU A 9 0.75 -17.35 6.31
CA LEU A 9 0.47 -15.91 6.48
C LEU A 9 -0.02 -15.26 5.18
N ILE A 10 0.52 -15.66 4.03
CA ILE A 10 0.07 -15.19 2.70
C ILE A 10 -1.38 -15.62 2.44
N GLU A 11 -1.71 -16.89 2.67
CA GLU A 11 -3.06 -17.41 2.46
C GLU A 11 -4.08 -16.77 3.43
N GLU A 12 -3.70 -16.57 4.69
CA GLU A 12 -4.49 -15.83 5.67
C GLU A 12 -4.74 -14.39 5.20
N ALA A 13 -3.71 -13.67 4.75
CA ALA A 13 -3.86 -12.30 4.25
C ALA A 13 -4.81 -12.22 3.05
N LYS A 14 -4.69 -13.14 2.07
CA LYS A 14 -5.59 -13.23 0.93
C LYS A 14 -7.05 -13.46 1.35
N LEU A 15 -7.27 -14.37 2.32
CA LEU A 15 -8.60 -14.64 2.86
C LEU A 15 -9.20 -13.40 3.52
N LYS A 16 -8.43 -12.70 4.37
CA LYS A 16 -8.89 -11.47 5.05
C LYS A 16 -9.23 -10.36 4.05
N ILE A 17 -8.44 -10.21 2.99
CA ILE A 17 -8.76 -9.27 1.89
C ILE A 17 -10.06 -9.66 1.19
N ALA A 18 -10.29 -10.96 0.93
CA ALA A 18 -11.52 -11.42 0.31
C ALA A 18 -12.75 -11.16 1.20
N ILE A 19 -12.65 -11.41 2.50
CA ILE A 19 -13.70 -11.12 3.48
C ILE A 19 -13.99 -9.61 3.53
N ALA A 20 -12.96 -8.76 3.56
CA ALA A 20 -13.12 -7.31 3.56
C ALA A 20 -13.87 -6.81 2.32
N LYS A 21 -13.63 -7.43 1.14
CA LYS A 21 -14.37 -7.12 -0.09
C LYS A 21 -15.86 -7.48 -0.01
N CYS A 22 -16.26 -8.47 0.79
CA CYS A 22 -17.67 -8.80 1.02
C CYS A 22 -18.36 -7.83 2.00
N HIS A 23 -17.59 -7.01 2.73
CA HIS A 23 -18.08 -6.10 3.76
C HIS A 23 -17.73 -4.63 3.45
N THR A 24 -17.98 -4.20 2.21
CA THR A 24 -17.70 -2.84 1.71
C THR A 24 -18.32 -1.71 2.53
N ASN A 25 -19.39 -2.01 3.26
CA ASN A 25 -20.19 -1.03 4.01
C ASN A 25 -19.64 -0.80 5.43
N SER A 26 -18.66 -1.61 5.85
CA SER A 26 -17.98 -1.47 7.13
C SER A 26 -16.68 -0.69 6.94
N GLY A 27 -16.61 0.52 7.51
CA GLY A 27 -15.38 1.33 7.50
C GLY A 27 -14.20 0.58 8.12
N MET A 28 -14.44 -0.23 9.16
CA MET A 28 -13.42 -1.08 9.78
C MET A 28 -12.91 -2.14 8.81
N ALA A 29 -13.81 -2.88 8.16
CA ALA A 29 -13.43 -3.94 7.21
C ALA A 29 -12.63 -3.35 6.02
N ARG A 30 -12.95 -2.13 5.60
CA ARG A 30 -12.19 -1.43 4.55
C ARG A 30 -10.76 -1.15 4.99
N VAL A 31 -10.55 -0.59 6.19
CA VAL A 31 -9.21 -0.30 6.71
C VAL A 31 -8.41 -1.59 6.92
N GLU A 32 -9.02 -2.63 7.51
CA GLU A 32 -8.39 -3.95 7.66
C GLU A 32 -8.00 -4.53 6.30
N GLY A 33 -8.88 -4.47 5.31
CA GLY A 33 -8.59 -4.93 3.95
C GLY A 33 -7.38 -4.23 3.34
N GLU A 34 -7.25 -2.91 3.49
CA GLU A 34 -6.07 -2.17 3.03
C GLU A 34 -4.80 -2.56 3.80
N LEU A 35 -4.88 -2.75 5.12
CA LEU A 35 -3.75 -3.22 5.92
C LEU A 35 -3.26 -4.60 5.46
N PHE A 36 -4.18 -5.54 5.21
CA PHE A 36 -3.82 -6.86 4.70
C PHE A 36 -3.27 -6.80 3.27
N LYS A 37 -3.70 -5.86 2.41
CA LYS A 37 -3.07 -5.65 1.10
C LYS A 37 -1.61 -5.20 1.23
N ILE A 38 -1.33 -4.27 2.14
CA ILE A 38 0.05 -3.82 2.42
C ILE A 38 0.89 -4.99 2.96
N ALA A 39 0.35 -5.74 3.91
CA ALA A 39 1.01 -6.91 4.47
C ALA A 39 1.29 -7.98 3.40
N LEU A 40 0.31 -8.30 2.55
CA LEU A 40 0.46 -9.27 1.46
C LEU A 40 1.55 -8.80 0.48
N ALA A 41 1.49 -7.54 0.04
CA ALA A 41 2.52 -6.97 -0.84
C ALA A 41 3.92 -7.02 -0.18
N SER A 42 4.02 -6.77 1.12
CA SER A 42 5.27 -6.88 1.86
C SER A 42 5.77 -8.32 2.00
N LEU A 43 4.87 -9.30 2.11
CA LEU A 43 5.24 -10.72 2.17
C LEU A 43 5.70 -11.23 0.79
N GLU A 44 5.09 -10.75 -0.29
CA GLU A 44 5.40 -11.15 -1.66
C GLU A 44 6.56 -10.36 -2.28
N ALA A 45 6.98 -9.25 -1.65
CA ALA A 45 8.06 -8.41 -2.15
C ALA A 45 9.38 -9.18 -2.29
N GLU A 46 10.02 -9.00 -3.45
CA GLU A 46 11.34 -9.54 -3.72
C GLU A 46 12.42 -8.77 -2.94
N PRO A 47 13.52 -9.45 -2.55
CA PRO A 47 14.62 -8.76 -1.91
C PRO A 47 15.32 -7.83 -2.90
N ILE A 48 15.85 -6.71 -2.39
CA ILE A 48 16.68 -5.76 -3.15
C ILE A 48 18.16 -5.86 -2.79
N ALA A 49 18.48 -6.57 -1.70
CA ALA A 49 19.85 -6.77 -1.24
C ALA A 49 19.98 -8.10 -0.53
N TRP A 50 21.14 -8.72 -0.68
CA TRP A 50 21.49 -10.01 -0.09
C TRP A 50 22.84 -9.93 0.59
N LYS A 51 22.91 -10.48 1.79
CA LYS A 51 24.17 -10.78 2.48
C LYS A 51 24.71 -12.10 1.97
N CYS A 52 25.91 -12.08 1.41
CA CYS A 52 26.65 -13.26 1.01
C CYS A 52 27.89 -13.39 1.91
N GLY A 53 27.94 -14.42 2.76
CA GLY A 53 29.05 -14.63 3.69
C GLY A 53 29.04 -13.60 4.82
N GLU A 54 30.21 -13.26 5.36
CA GLU A 54 30.30 -12.39 6.54
C GLU A 54 30.12 -10.90 6.24
N ASN A 55 30.71 -10.39 5.15
CA ASN A 55 30.85 -8.95 4.91
C ASN A 55 30.47 -8.48 3.50
N ILE A 56 29.85 -9.32 2.66
CA ILE A 56 29.50 -8.94 1.29
C ILE A 56 28.00 -8.69 1.19
N ILE A 57 27.64 -7.53 0.64
CA ILE A 57 26.27 -7.16 0.30
C ILE A 57 26.20 -6.97 -1.21
N LEU A 58 25.27 -7.68 -1.84
CA LEU A 58 25.01 -7.62 -3.28
C LEU A 58 23.58 -7.12 -3.50
N PHE A 59 23.36 -6.34 -4.56
CA PHE A 59 22.08 -5.70 -4.88
C PHE A 59 21.48 -6.19 -6.20
N ASN A 60 22.24 -6.92 -7.01
CA ASN A 60 21.76 -7.50 -8.26
C ASN A 60 21.53 -9.01 -8.08
N PRO A 61 20.29 -9.52 -8.26
CA PRO A 61 19.98 -10.94 -8.12
C PRO A 61 20.88 -11.84 -8.99
N ASP A 62 21.20 -11.44 -10.21
CA ASP A 62 22.09 -12.24 -11.10
C ASP A 62 23.49 -12.41 -10.49
N THR A 63 24.01 -11.34 -9.88
CA THR A 63 25.31 -11.38 -9.20
C THR A 63 25.26 -12.20 -7.92
N VAL A 64 24.12 -12.18 -7.23
CA VAL A 64 23.90 -12.99 -6.02
C VAL A 64 23.96 -14.47 -6.35
N GLU A 65 23.23 -14.91 -7.37
CA GLU A 65 23.20 -16.32 -7.77
C GLU A 65 24.57 -16.81 -8.24
N ALA A 66 25.24 -16.02 -9.10
CA ALA A 66 26.57 -16.36 -9.59
C ALA A 66 27.60 -16.48 -8.45
N TYR A 67 27.55 -15.55 -7.48
CA TYR A 67 28.44 -15.56 -6.33
C TYR A 67 28.12 -16.72 -5.37
N ALA A 68 26.84 -16.93 -5.06
CA ALA A 68 26.37 -18.02 -4.20
C ALA A 68 26.83 -19.38 -4.71
N LYS A 69 26.68 -19.63 -6.02
CA LYS A 69 27.11 -20.87 -6.67
C LYS A 69 28.62 -21.05 -6.65
N ARG A 70 29.39 -19.98 -6.85
CA ARG A 70 30.85 -20.04 -6.88
C ARG A 70 31.45 -20.22 -5.50
N ALA A 71 30.91 -19.53 -4.50
CA ALA A 71 31.43 -19.52 -3.14
C ALA A 71 30.79 -20.60 -2.24
N GLU A 72 29.79 -21.33 -2.76
CA GLU A 72 28.99 -22.30 -2.01
C GLU A 72 28.34 -21.67 -0.75
N ILE A 73 27.84 -20.44 -0.89
CA ILE A 73 27.24 -19.67 0.21
C ILE A 73 25.75 -19.52 -0.03
N SER A 74 24.95 -19.67 1.03
CA SER A 74 23.53 -19.34 1.02
C SER A 74 23.31 -17.83 1.21
N PRO A 75 22.80 -17.09 0.20
CA PRO A 75 22.53 -15.67 0.32
C PRO A 75 21.36 -15.42 1.28
N LYS A 76 21.55 -14.52 2.24
CA LYS A 76 20.47 -14.09 3.14
C LYS A 76 19.87 -12.78 2.63
N PRO A 77 18.58 -12.72 2.28
CA PRO A 77 17.93 -11.46 1.92
C PRO A 77 17.96 -10.48 3.11
N LEU A 78 18.30 -9.22 2.85
CA LEU A 78 18.43 -8.17 3.88
C LEU A 78 17.30 -7.16 3.85
N PHE A 79 16.79 -6.82 2.67
CA PHE A 79 15.75 -5.82 2.49
C PHE A 79 14.80 -6.25 1.39
N ALA A 80 13.50 -6.15 1.63
CA ALA A 80 12.49 -6.13 0.58
C ALA A 80 12.28 -4.69 0.14
N ALA A 81 12.05 -4.45 -1.16
CA ALA A 81 11.64 -3.12 -1.60
C ALA A 81 10.39 -2.70 -0.81
N PRO A 82 10.30 -1.43 -0.35
CA PRO A 82 9.05 -0.94 0.21
C PRO A 82 7.93 -1.20 -0.81
N PRO A 83 6.79 -1.79 -0.40
CA PRO A 83 5.69 -2.02 -1.32
C PRO A 83 5.30 -0.67 -1.93
N VAL A 84 5.20 -0.63 -3.27
CA VAL A 84 4.77 0.58 -3.98
C VAL A 84 3.43 0.99 -3.38
N PRO A 85 3.28 2.23 -2.86
CA PRO A 85 2.03 2.66 -2.25
C PRO A 85 0.87 2.46 -3.22
N VAL A 86 -0.16 1.73 -2.77
CA VAL A 86 -1.41 1.52 -3.53
C VAL A 86 -2.23 2.80 -3.47
N VAL A 87 -1.71 3.87 -4.05
CA VAL A 87 -2.49 5.08 -4.29
C VAL A 87 -3.26 4.84 -5.58
N SER A 88 -4.59 4.77 -5.49
CA SER A 88 -5.42 4.58 -6.69
C SER A 88 -5.15 5.71 -7.69
N GLU A 89 -5.19 5.39 -8.98
CA GLU A 89 -4.95 6.38 -10.03
C GLU A 89 -5.94 7.56 -9.95
N GLU A 90 -7.14 7.31 -9.42
CA GLU A 90 -8.16 8.30 -9.10
C GLU A 90 -7.74 9.26 -7.98
N LEU A 91 -7.12 8.76 -6.91
CA LEU A 91 -6.55 9.60 -5.85
C LEU A 91 -5.43 10.49 -6.40
N VAL A 92 -4.57 9.95 -7.26
CA VAL A 92 -3.52 10.73 -7.92
C VAL A 92 -4.12 11.81 -8.83
N LYS A 93 -5.20 11.49 -9.56
CA LYS A 93 -5.94 12.47 -10.39
C LYS A 93 -6.62 13.54 -9.53
N ALA A 94 -7.24 13.17 -8.41
CA ALA A 94 -7.89 14.09 -7.48
C ALA A 94 -6.88 15.05 -6.81
N VAL A 95 -5.73 14.54 -6.36
CA VAL A 95 -4.66 15.37 -5.79
C VAL A 95 -4.11 16.34 -6.84
N ARG A 96 -3.84 15.86 -8.06
CA ARG A 96 -3.39 16.74 -9.17
C ARG A 96 -4.42 17.81 -9.52
N PHE A 97 -5.71 17.47 -9.49
CA PHE A 97 -6.80 18.43 -9.68
C PHE A 97 -6.83 19.49 -8.58
N TYR A 98 -6.73 19.08 -7.31
CA TYR A 98 -6.68 19.99 -6.17
C TYR A 98 -5.50 20.96 -6.26
N GLU A 99 -4.30 20.47 -6.58
CA GLU A 99 -3.13 21.33 -6.76
C GLU A 99 -3.29 22.31 -7.92
N LYS A 100 -3.93 21.88 -9.02
CA LYS A 100 -4.26 22.75 -10.14
C LYS A 100 -5.22 23.85 -9.72
N VAL A 101 -6.32 23.50 -9.03
CA VAL A 101 -7.31 24.47 -8.52
C VAL A 101 -6.67 25.45 -7.54
N LYS A 102 -5.78 24.99 -6.65
CA LYS A 102 -5.03 25.83 -5.70
C LYS A 102 -4.08 26.80 -6.39
N ARG A 103 -3.50 26.41 -7.54
CA ARG A 103 -2.62 27.26 -8.34
C ARG A 103 -3.40 28.30 -9.14
N GLU A 104 -4.52 27.90 -9.74
CA GLU A 104 -5.38 28.76 -10.56
C GLU A 104 -6.23 29.72 -9.73
N ASN A 105 -6.54 29.35 -8.47
CA ASN A 105 -7.18 30.21 -7.48
C ASN A 105 -6.22 30.42 -6.31
N PRO A 106 -5.27 31.37 -6.40
CA PRO A 106 -4.46 31.74 -5.25
C PRO A 106 -5.40 32.15 -4.11
N PRO A 107 -5.22 31.62 -2.89
CA PRO A 107 -6.19 31.83 -1.83
C PRO A 107 -6.21 33.31 -1.46
N VAL A 108 -7.28 34.00 -1.82
CA VAL A 108 -7.81 34.99 -0.90
C VAL A 108 -8.35 34.15 0.26
N GLU A 109 -7.63 34.13 1.38
CA GLU A 109 -8.05 33.45 2.61
C GLU A 109 -9.28 34.15 3.23
N THR A 110 -10.38 34.19 2.50
CA THR A 110 -11.69 34.45 3.08
C THR A 110 -12.19 33.18 3.72
N GLY A 111 -12.73 33.26 4.94
CA GLY A 111 -13.31 32.12 5.66
C GLY A 111 -14.27 31.28 4.80
N ALA A 112 -14.99 31.94 3.89
CA ALA A 112 -15.89 31.32 2.91
C ALA A 112 -15.23 30.25 2.03
N TRP A 113 -13.95 30.35 1.67
CA TRP A 113 -13.28 29.33 0.86
C TRP A 113 -12.96 28.07 1.66
N LYS A 114 -12.54 28.24 2.93
CA LYS A 114 -12.36 27.12 3.86
C LYS A 114 -13.69 26.42 4.13
N ASP A 115 -14.73 27.19 4.38
CA ASP A 115 -16.07 26.66 4.65
C ASP A 115 -16.64 25.90 3.43
N ALA A 116 -16.41 26.42 2.21
CA ALA A 116 -16.81 25.75 0.98
C ALA A 116 -16.04 24.43 0.75
N VAL A 117 -14.73 24.41 1.01
CA VAL A 117 -13.91 23.19 0.88
C VAL A 117 -14.32 22.15 1.93
N ASP A 118 -14.52 22.55 3.19
CA ASP A 118 -14.98 21.65 4.26
C ASP A 118 -16.38 21.10 3.97
N TRP A 119 -17.28 21.93 3.42
CA TRP A 119 -18.60 21.50 2.99
C TRP A 119 -18.52 20.47 1.85
N VAL A 120 -17.72 20.73 0.80
CA VAL A 120 -17.54 19.78 -0.32
C VAL A 120 -16.94 18.46 0.15
N LEU A 121 -15.94 18.49 1.06
CA LEU A 121 -15.37 17.28 1.65
C LEU A 121 -16.42 16.49 2.45
N LYS A 122 -17.23 17.18 3.25
CA LYS A 122 -18.30 16.57 4.03
C LYS A 122 -19.37 15.94 3.14
N GLU A 123 -19.80 16.63 2.08
CA GLU A 123 -20.77 16.12 1.11
C GLU A 123 -20.21 14.94 0.31
N ALA A 124 -18.96 15.02 -0.17
CA ALA A 124 -18.31 13.90 -0.85
C ALA A 124 -18.23 12.65 0.05
N CYS A 125 -17.93 12.83 1.34
CA CYS A 125 -17.98 11.74 2.31
C CYS A 125 -19.40 11.19 2.51
N GLN A 126 -20.44 12.03 2.51
CA GLN A 126 -21.82 11.59 2.63
C GLN A 126 -22.29 10.82 1.39
N VAL A 127 -22.02 11.33 0.18
CA VAL A 127 -22.38 10.68 -1.09
C VAL A 127 -21.72 9.31 -1.22
N VAL A 128 -20.45 9.18 -0.84
CA VAL A 128 -19.76 7.88 -0.79
C VAL A 128 -20.42 6.92 0.20
N ASN A 129 -20.95 7.43 1.32
CA ASN A 129 -21.65 6.61 2.31
C ASN A 129 -23.11 6.27 1.94
N THR A 130 -23.79 7.08 1.11
CA THR A 130 -25.17 6.84 0.69
C THR A 130 -25.30 6.08 -0.62
N GLY A 131 -24.35 6.20 -1.56
CA GLY A 131 -24.29 5.37 -2.78
C GLY A 131 -24.01 3.89 -2.50
N ILE A 132 -23.56 3.57 -1.28
CA ILE A 132 -23.41 2.21 -0.77
C ILE A 132 -24.74 1.60 -0.30
N LYS A 133 -25.81 2.40 -0.17
CA LYS A 133 -27.09 1.98 0.43
C LYS A 133 -28.26 1.85 -0.56
N GLY A 134 -28.02 2.00 -1.86
CA GLY A 134 -29.05 1.90 -2.89
C GLY A 134 -28.48 1.45 -4.23
N ASP A 135 -28.27 0.14 -4.34
CA ASP A 135 -28.70 -0.75 -5.44
C ASP A 135 -28.62 -2.20 -4.94
#